data_AF-F2L3C2-F1
#
_entry.id   AF-F2L3C2-F1
#
_cell.length_a   1.000
_cell.length_b   1.000
_cell.length_c   1.000
_cell.angle_alpha   90.00
_cell.angle_beta   90.00
_cell.angle_gamma   90.00
#
_symmetry.space_group_name_H-M   'P 1'
#
loop_
_entity.id
_entity.type
_entity.pdbx_description
1 polymer ?
#
loop_
_entity_poly.entity_id
_entity_poly.type
_entity_poly.pdbx_seq_one_letter_code
_entity_poly.pdbx_strand_id
1 'polypeptide(L)'
;MISHVALQLGERKISGELTPLTFVTGSGKSVFINSIYLILSNIGSKIPKIYYNKFSISIKINNKVFSLQKNGKIYRQIFEDGGRKVAIEYGVLDGSRISRVMEPFELAIKNADILMPQVDVAEHVSILADEEVEEVNRLLGEFRKTFSLKAILLGPYIDPKTFHDAAKATGVLKPDGSNLVGVLARLALKAPDAYDRLRASFRKKGIKLAVGLARGGVLAGVAYIGGAKIPISRLPCSLKAALALATAVIAKPDLLLVDNFDYCFNENVAEILSSYLNEQISRGQIVAEIHRPDIAELFKIQYKSILSVSL
;
A
#
# COMPACT_ATOMS: atom_id res chain seq x y z
N MET A 1 -10.79 4.71 -6.24
CA MET A 1 -10.35 4.54 -4.83
C MET A 1 -10.99 3.30 -4.27
N ILE A 2 -10.43 2.73 -3.21
CA ILE A 2 -11.05 1.60 -2.50
C ILE A 2 -12.23 2.15 -1.72
N SER A 3 -13.40 1.58 -1.97
CA SER A 3 -14.65 1.96 -1.29
C SER A 3 -14.89 1.11 -0.06
N HIS A 4 -14.61 -0.18 -0.12
CA HIS A 4 -14.90 -1.11 0.97
C HIS A 4 -13.83 -2.19 1.07
N VAL A 5 -13.50 -2.57 2.31
CA VAL A 5 -12.64 -3.73 2.61
C VAL A 5 -13.33 -4.61 3.64
N ALA A 6 -13.34 -5.91 3.39
CA ALA A 6 -13.64 -6.92 4.40
C ALA A 6 -12.45 -7.86 4.59
N LEU A 7 -12.12 -8.19 5.83
CA LEU A 7 -11.04 -9.09 6.19
C LEU A 7 -11.57 -10.10 7.21
N GLN A 8 -11.21 -11.36 7.02
CA GLN A 8 -11.50 -12.46 7.93
C GLN A 8 -10.22 -13.23 8.24
N LEU A 9 -9.96 -13.44 9.53
CA LEU A 9 -8.85 -14.24 10.06
C LEU A 9 -9.42 -15.29 11.01
N GLY A 10 -9.43 -16.55 10.59
CA GLY A 10 -10.11 -17.60 11.35
C GLY A 10 -11.61 -17.33 11.44
N GLU A 11 -12.09 -17.16 12.66
CA GLU A 11 -13.49 -16.87 12.97
C GLU A 11 -13.78 -15.37 13.06
N ARG A 12 -12.75 -14.54 13.18
CA ARG A 12 -12.90 -13.10 13.35
C ARG A 12 -13.03 -12.42 12.01
N LYS A 13 -14.01 -11.53 11.88
CA LYS A 13 -14.31 -10.81 10.64
C LYS A 13 -14.46 -9.33 10.92
N ILE A 14 -13.95 -8.52 10.00
CA ILE A 14 -14.19 -7.10 9.94
C ILE A 14 -14.59 -6.70 8.53
N SER A 15 -15.42 -5.66 8.43
CA SER A 15 -15.71 -4.95 7.19
C SER A 15 -15.84 -3.45 7.48
N GLY A 16 -15.43 -2.62 6.53
CA GLY A 16 -15.54 -1.18 6.66
C GLY A 16 -15.49 -0.46 5.33
N GLU A 17 -16.25 0.63 5.25
CA GLU A 17 -16.16 1.59 4.17
C GLU A 17 -14.93 2.48 4.38
N LEU A 18 -14.21 2.74 3.30
CA LEU A 18 -13.05 3.62 3.27
C LEU A 18 -13.41 4.92 2.55
N THR A 19 -12.97 6.02 3.14
CA THR A 19 -13.05 7.37 2.54
C THR A 19 -11.67 7.78 2.00
N PRO A 20 -11.53 8.94 1.32
CA PRO A 20 -10.24 9.43 0.88
C PRO A 20 -9.18 9.51 2.00
N LEU A 21 -9.58 9.83 3.25
CA LEU A 21 -8.76 9.69 4.44
C LEU A 21 -9.46 8.83 5.49
N THR A 22 -9.03 7.58 5.65
CA THR A 22 -9.56 6.70 6.70
C THR A 22 -8.54 6.51 7.81
N PHE A 23 -8.94 6.85 9.03
CA PHE A 23 -8.19 6.49 10.23
C PHE A 23 -8.69 5.15 10.79
N VAL A 24 -7.78 4.26 11.16
CA VAL A 24 -8.10 2.91 11.62
C VAL A 24 -7.69 2.78 13.09
N THR A 25 -8.64 2.41 13.97
CA THR A 25 -8.44 2.27 15.42
C THR A 25 -8.73 0.84 15.88
N GLY A 26 -8.47 0.53 17.17
CA GLY A 26 -8.86 -0.75 17.79
C GLY A 26 -7.82 -1.88 17.73
N SER A 27 -8.26 -3.13 17.91
CA SER A 27 -7.39 -4.32 17.96
C SER A 27 -7.20 -4.92 16.56
N GLY A 28 -5.94 -5.14 16.16
CA GLY A 28 -5.61 -5.73 14.85
C GLY A 28 -5.61 -4.77 13.65
N LYS A 29 -5.67 -3.45 13.90
CA LYS A 29 -5.52 -2.37 12.90
C LYS A 29 -4.27 -2.52 12.01
N SER A 30 -3.13 -2.93 12.56
CA SER A 30 -1.91 -3.17 11.76
C SER A 30 -2.06 -4.37 10.81
N VAL A 31 -2.74 -5.43 11.26
CA VAL A 31 -3.01 -6.61 10.40
C VAL A 31 -3.97 -6.24 9.28
N PHE A 32 -4.98 -5.40 9.57
CA PHE A 32 -5.91 -4.89 8.56
C PHE A 32 -5.19 -4.09 7.46
N ILE A 33 -4.37 -3.11 7.83
CA ILE A 33 -3.60 -2.28 6.88
C ILE A 33 -2.60 -3.13 6.10
N ASN A 34 -1.84 -4.00 6.79
CA ASN A 34 -0.86 -4.86 6.15
C ASN A 34 -1.50 -5.87 5.18
N SER A 35 -2.70 -6.36 5.47
CA SER A 35 -3.41 -7.26 4.55
C SER A 35 -3.82 -6.55 3.26
N ILE A 36 -4.29 -5.30 3.35
CA ILE A 36 -4.57 -4.47 2.17
C ILE A 36 -3.29 -4.29 1.34
N TYR A 37 -2.19 -3.86 1.98
CA TYR A 37 -0.90 -3.67 1.32
C TYR A 37 -0.43 -4.93 0.61
N LEU A 38 -0.38 -6.05 1.35
CA LEU A 38 0.14 -7.33 0.89
C LEU A 38 -0.57 -7.82 -0.38
N ILE A 39 -1.89 -7.62 -0.47
CA ILE A 39 -2.66 -8.02 -1.65
C ILE A 39 -2.38 -7.10 -2.82
N LEU A 40 -2.52 -5.79 -2.63
CA LEU A 40 -2.41 -4.81 -3.72
C LEU A 40 -0.98 -4.70 -4.26
N SER A 41 0.04 -4.90 -3.43
CA SER A 41 1.44 -4.88 -3.86
C SER A 41 1.86 -6.14 -4.63
N ASN A 42 1.06 -7.21 -4.60
CA ASN A 42 1.37 -8.50 -5.23
C ASN A 42 0.46 -8.82 -6.44
N ILE A 43 -0.35 -7.87 -6.93
CA ILE A 43 -1.12 -8.06 -8.17
C ILE A 43 -0.17 -8.40 -9.33
N GLY A 44 -0.48 -9.46 -10.08
CA GLY A 44 0.37 -9.99 -11.15
C GLY A 44 1.61 -10.76 -10.66
N SER A 45 1.80 -10.90 -9.35
CA SER A 45 2.86 -11.70 -8.73
C SER A 45 2.27 -12.93 -8.03
N LYS A 46 3.14 -13.81 -7.51
CA LYS A 46 2.71 -14.99 -6.77
C LYS A 46 1.81 -14.63 -5.59
N ILE A 47 0.83 -15.47 -5.33
CA ILE A 47 -0.03 -15.36 -4.15
C ILE A 47 0.87 -15.27 -2.90
N PRO A 48 0.76 -14.19 -2.11
CA PRO A 48 1.63 -13.99 -0.97
C PRO A 48 1.39 -15.09 0.07
N LYS A 49 2.41 -15.38 0.88
CA LYS A 49 2.29 -16.39 1.94
C LYS A 49 1.33 -15.90 3.01
N ILE A 50 0.20 -16.59 3.15
CA ILE A 50 -0.80 -16.33 4.19
C ILE A 50 -0.66 -17.39 5.28
N TYR A 51 -0.42 -16.98 6.52
CA TYR A 51 -0.15 -17.90 7.63
C TYR A 51 -1.42 -18.49 8.25
N TYR A 52 -2.55 -17.80 8.15
CA TYR A 52 -3.83 -18.28 8.65
C TYR A 52 -4.38 -19.41 7.76
N ASN A 53 -4.94 -20.47 8.37
CA ASN A 53 -5.55 -21.58 7.63
C ASN A 53 -6.90 -21.19 7.01
N LYS A 54 -7.63 -20.29 7.68
CA LYS A 54 -8.86 -19.69 7.18
C LYS A 54 -8.63 -18.18 7.09
N PHE A 55 -8.60 -17.67 5.87
CA PHE A 55 -8.38 -16.27 5.56
C PHE A 55 -9.32 -15.85 4.44
N SER A 56 -9.86 -14.64 4.51
CA SER A 56 -10.54 -14.02 3.38
C SER A 56 -10.30 -12.53 3.41
N ILE A 57 -9.93 -11.94 2.28
CA ILE A 57 -9.95 -10.49 2.10
C ILE A 57 -10.74 -10.18 0.85
N SER A 58 -11.61 -9.18 0.95
CA SER A 58 -12.41 -8.65 -0.15
C SER A 58 -12.18 -7.14 -0.25
N ILE A 59 -11.84 -6.66 -1.43
CA ILE A 59 -11.55 -5.25 -1.72
C ILE A 59 -12.46 -4.82 -2.87
N LYS A 60 -13.20 -3.72 -2.65
CA LYS A 60 -14.12 -3.15 -3.64
C LYS A 60 -13.61 -1.82 -4.18
N ILE A 61 -13.48 -1.72 -5.49
CA ILE A 61 -13.17 -0.47 -6.21
C ILE A 61 -14.28 -0.25 -7.25
N ASN A 62 -15.03 0.85 -7.13
CA ASN A 62 -16.22 1.12 -7.92
C ASN A 62 -17.22 -0.07 -7.83
N ASN A 63 -17.59 -0.68 -8.95
CA ASN A 63 -18.48 -1.84 -9.00
C ASN A 63 -17.75 -3.20 -9.02
N LYS A 64 -16.41 -3.18 -8.99
CA LYS A 64 -15.57 -4.38 -9.05
C LYS A 64 -15.16 -4.83 -7.66
N VAL A 65 -15.44 -6.10 -7.34
CA VAL A 65 -15.06 -6.75 -6.09
C VAL A 65 -14.04 -7.84 -6.37
N PHE A 66 -12.85 -7.71 -5.79
CA PHE A 66 -11.86 -8.78 -5.79
C PHE A 66 -11.83 -9.40 -4.39
N SER A 67 -11.85 -10.73 -4.33
CA SER A 67 -11.67 -11.46 -3.08
C SER A 67 -10.60 -12.55 -3.21
N LEU A 68 -9.73 -12.64 -2.21
CA LEU A 68 -8.81 -13.76 -2.03
C LEU A 68 -9.18 -14.51 -0.76
N GLN A 69 -9.47 -15.79 -0.90
CA GLN A 69 -9.81 -16.70 0.18
C GLN A 69 -8.75 -17.78 0.28
N LYS A 70 -8.47 -18.21 1.50
CA LYS A 70 -7.66 -19.40 1.78
C LYS A 70 -8.41 -20.28 2.77
N ASN A 71 -8.58 -21.55 2.39
CA ASN A 71 -9.13 -22.59 3.24
C ASN A 71 -8.19 -23.80 3.22
N GLY A 72 -7.46 -24.03 4.31
CA GLY A 72 -6.43 -25.05 4.38
C GLY A 72 -5.32 -24.80 3.35
N LYS A 73 -5.17 -25.71 2.39
CA LYS A 73 -4.15 -25.64 1.32
C LYS A 73 -4.68 -25.05 0.00
N ILE A 74 -5.93 -24.61 -0.03
CA ILE A 74 -6.58 -24.09 -1.24
C ILE A 74 -6.75 -22.58 -1.12
N TYR A 75 -6.32 -21.88 -2.16
CA TYR A 75 -6.59 -20.47 -2.40
C TYR A 75 -7.68 -20.36 -3.46
N ARG A 76 -8.64 -19.47 -3.23
CA ARG A 76 -9.68 -19.12 -4.20
C ARG A 76 -9.67 -17.62 -4.43
N GLN A 77 -9.52 -17.23 -5.68
CA GLN A 77 -9.64 -15.85 -6.16
C GLN A 77 -11.02 -15.68 -6.77
N ILE A 78 -11.74 -14.63 -6.40
CA ILE A 78 -13.08 -14.32 -6.90
C ILE A 78 -13.08 -12.89 -7.45
N PHE A 79 -13.59 -12.73 -8.65
CA PHE A 79 -13.67 -11.48 -9.39
C PHE A 79 -15.13 -11.23 -9.77
N GLU A 80 -15.77 -10.23 -9.17
CA GLU A 80 -17.18 -9.91 -9.38
C GLU A 80 -17.36 -8.50 -9.94
N ASP A 81 -18.05 -8.38 -11.08
CA ASP A 81 -18.32 -7.11 -11.76
C ASP A 81 -19.74 -7.10 -12.35
N GLY A 82 -20.67 -6.46 -11.66
CA GLY A 82 -22.02 -6.19 -12.18
C GLY A 82 -22.80 -7.44 -12.63
N GLY A 83 -22.64 -8.57 -11.92
CA GLY A 83 -23.29 -9.85 -12.24
C GLY A 83 -22.41 -10.86 -12.98
N ARG A 84 -21.25 -10.43 -13.52
CA ARG A 84 -20.23 -11.34 -14.04
C ARG A 84 -19.33 -11.81 -12.90
N LYS A 85 -19.00 -13.10 -12.88
CA LYS A 85 -18.16 -13.70 -11.84
C LYS A 85 -17.15 -14.67 -12.45
N VAL A 86 -15.89 -14.49 -12.06
CA VAL A 86 -14.81 -15.45 -12.33
C VAL A 86 -14.27 -15.95 -11.00
N ALA A 87 -14.13 -17.26 -10.87
CA ALA A 87 -13.51 -17.89 -9.71
C ALA A 87 -12.35 -18.78 -10.15
N ILE A 88 -11.20 -18.62 -9.52
CA ILE A 88 -9.97 -19.38 -9.84
C ILE A 88 -9.45 -20.02 -8.55
N GLU A 89 -9.14 -21.32 -8.60
CA GLU A 89 -8.59 -22.07 -7.49
C GLU A 89 -7.15 -22.52 -7.76
N TYR A 90 -6.34 -22.43 -6.70
CA TYR A 90 -4.96 -22.89 -6.67
C TYR A 90 -4.67 -23.58 -5.34
N GLY A 91 -4.01 -24.73 -5.34
CA GLY A 91 -3.59 -25.35 -4.10
C GLY A 91 -3.41 -26.85 -4.18
N VAL A 92 -3.68 -27.53 -3.06
CA VAL A 92 -3.66 -28.99 -2.98
C VAL A 92 -5.02 -29.49 -2.52
N LEU A 93 -5.64 -30.36 -3.32
CA LEU A 93 -6.87 -31.07 -3.02
C LEU A 93 -6.59 -32.57 -3.10
N ASP A 94 -6.88 -33.32 -2.04
CA ASP A 94 -6.67 -34.78 -1.95
C ASP A 94 -5.26 -35.25 -2.37
N GLY A 95 -4.24 -34.48 -1.98
CA GLY A 95 -2.83 -34.76 -2.29
C GLY A 95 -2.36 -34.31 -3.67
N SER A 96 -3.26 -33.90 -4.56
CA SER A 96 -2.96 -33.45 -5.91
C SER A 96 -2.94 -31.93 -6.01
N ARG A 97 -2.00 -31.38 -6.80
CA ARG A 97 -1.98 -29.93 -7.08
C ARG A 97 -3.11 -29.58 -8.04
N ILE A 98 -3.84 -28.51 -7.73
CA ILE A 98 -4.91 -27.98 -8.57
C ILE A 98 -4.59 -26.56 -9.02
N SER A 99 -5.01 -26.24 -10.23
CA SER A 99 -4.94 -24.93 -10.86
C SER A 99 -6.07 -24.88 -11.90
N ARG A 100 -7.15 -24.19 -11.57
CA ARG A 100 -8.37 -24.24 -12.40
C ARG A 100 -9.23 -22.99 -12.30
N VAL A 101 -9.97 -22.71 -13.37
CA VAL A 101 -11.16 -21.86 -13.36
C VAL A 101 -12.33 -22.71 -12.87
N MET A 102 -13.17 -22.14 -12.01
CA MET A 102 -14.38 -22.76 -11.45
C MET A 102 -15.66 -22.08 -11.93
N GLU A 103 -15.58 -20.80 -12.24
CA GLU A 103 -16.68 -19.99 -12.75
C GLU A 103 -16.12 -19.05 -13.83
N PRO A 104 -16.84 -18.84 -14.95
CA PRO A 104 -18.18 -19.34 -15.23
C PRO A 104 -18.24 -20.82 -15.68
N PHE A 105 -17.10 -21.42 -16.01
CA PHE A 105 -16.96 -22.82 -16.40
C PHE A 105 -15.83 -23.50 -15.61
N GLU A 106 -15.81 -24.84 -15.57
CA GLU A 106 -14.73 -25.59 -14.94
C GLU A 106 -13.65 -25.95 -15.98
N LEU A 107 -12.43 -25.47 -15.77
CA LEU A 107 -11.30 -25.71 -16.69
C LEU A 107 -9.96 -25.75 -15.96
N ALA A 108 -9.14 -26.75 -16.27
CA ALA A 108 -7.76 -26.83 -15.77
C ALA A 108 -6.83 -25.86 -16.53
N ILE A 109 -6.02 -25.12 -15.79
CA ILE A 109 -5.15 -24.06 -16.34
C ILE A 109 -3.71 -24.24 -15.88
N LYS A 110 -2.76 -23.76 -16.67
CA LYS A 110 -1.32 -23.96 -16.44
C LYS A 110 -0.85 -23.44 -15.08
N ASN A 111 -1.30 -22.24 -14.70
CA ASN A 111 -0.85 -21.62 -13.46
C ASN A 111 -1.87 -20.66 -12.84
N ALA A 112 -2.33 -21.00 -11.64
CA ALA A 112 -3.18 -20.18 -10.79
C ALA A 112 -2.47 -19.66 -9.53
N ASP A 113 -1.14 -19.85 -9.41
CA ASP A 113 -0.33 -19.41 -8.26
C ASP A 113 -0.05 -17.90 -8.21
N ILE A 114 -0.67 -17.13 -9.12
CA ILE A 114 -0.50 -15.69 -9.31
C ILE A 114 -1.79 -14.95 -8.92
N LEU A 115 -1.68 -13.78 -8.27
CA LEU A 115 -2.82 -12.91 -8.04
C LEU A 115 -3.28 -12.24 -9.34
N MET A 116 -4.55 -12.43 -9.69
CA MET A 116 -5.16 -11.96 -10.94
C MET A 116 -4.42 -12.49 -12.19
N PRO A 117 -4.32 -13.83 -12.35
CA PRO A 117 -3.48 -14.44 -13.38
C PRO A 117 -4.00 -14.13 -14.80
N GLN A 118 -3.13 -14.29 -15.79
CA GLN A 118 -3.58 -14.58 -17.16
C GLN A 118 -3.86 -16.07 -17.23
N VAL A 119 -5.04 -16.43 -17.74
CA VAL A 119 -5.49 -17.81 -17.86
C VAL A 119 -4.97 -18.37 -19.17
N ASP A 120 -4.10 -19.36 -19.07
CA ASP A 120 -3.64 -20.18 -20.19
C ASP A 120 -4.02 -21.63 -19.94
N VAL A 121 -4.62 -22.29 -20.93
CA VAL A 121 -5.16 -23.63 -20.76
C VAL A 121 -4.05 -24.68 -20.68
N ALA A 122 -4.23 -25.70 -19.84
CA ALA A 122 -3.22 -26.74 -19.63
C ALA A 122 -3.02 -27.66 -20.85
N GLU A 123 -4.08 -27.93 -21.62
CA GLU A 123 -4.11 -28.79 -22.82
C GLU A 123 -4.92 -28.14 -23.95
N HIS A 124 -4.81 -28.64 -25.19
CA HIS A 124 -5.59 -28.14 -26.33
C HIS A 124 -7.08 -28.43 -26.14
N VAL A 125 -7.87 -27.39 -25.90
CA VAL A 125 -9.32 -27.50 -25.76
C VAL A 125 -9.98 -27.10 -27.08
N SER A 126 -11.20 -27.59 -27.30
CA SER A 126 -12.08 -27.20 -28.41
C SER A 126 -12.13 -25.67 -28.61
N ILE A 127 -12.31 -25.21 -29.86
CA ILE A 127 -12.42 -23.79 -30.26
C ILE A 127 -13.44 -23.02 -29.39
N LEU A 128 -14.52 -23.67 -28.95
CA LEU A 128 -15.54 -23.05 -28.08
C LEU A 128 -14.99 -22.63 -26.71
N ALA A 129 -13.98 -23.34 -26.19
CA ALA A 129 -13.33 -22.97 -24.94
C ALA A 129 -12.34 -21.81 -25.09
N ASP A 130 -11.85 -21.53 -26.31
CA ASP A 130 -10.93 -20.43 -26.56
C ASP A 130 -11.64 -19.06 -26.42
N GLU A 131 -12.85 -18.93 -26.95
CA GLU A 131 -13.67 -17.70 -26.80
C GLU A 131 -14.01 -17.44 -25.33
N GLU A 132 -14.39 -18.47 -24.59
CA GLU A 132 -14.71 -18.38 -23.15
C GLU A 132 -13.47 -17.99 -22.32
N VAL A 133 -12.30 -18.55 -22.64
CA VAL A 133 -11.03 -18.20 -22.00
C VAL A 133 -10.61 -16.77 -22.34
N GLU A 134 -10.83 -16.33 -23.58
CA GLU A 134 -10.57 -14.94 -23.99
C GLU A 134 -11.44 -13.96 -23.20
N GLU A 135 -12.73 -14.26 -23.01
CA GLU A 135 -13.61 -13.41 -22.20
C GLU A 135 -13.19 -13.37 -20.72
N VAL A 136 -12.82 -14.50 -20.14
CA VAL A 136 -12.26 -14.56 -18.77
C VAL A 136 -11.01 -13.68 -18.68
N ASN A 137 -10.09 -13.80 -19.64
CA ASN A 137 -8.87 -13.00 -19.67
C ASN A 137 -9.13 -11.51 -19.87
N ARG A 138 -10.13 -11.14 -20.67
CA ARG A 138 -10.59 -9.76 -20.84
C ARG A 138 -11.05 -9.18 -19.51
N LEU A 139 -11.91 -9.90 -18.78
CA LEU A 139 -12.39 -9.49 -17.47
C LEU A 139 -11.23 -9.38 -16.46
N LEU A 140 -10.36 -10.39 -16.36
CA LEU A 140 -9.18 -10.35 -15.49
C LEU A 140 -8.25 -9.19 -15.85
N GLY A 141 -8.14 -8.83 -17.13
CA GLY A 141 -7.43 -7.64 -17.60
C GLY A 141 -8.03 -6.33 -17.08
N GLU A 142 -9.36 -6.20 -17.07
CA GLU A 142 -10.04 -5.05 -16.45
C GLU A 142 -9.80 -4.98 -14.94
N PHE A 143 -9.81 -6.12 -14.24
CA PHE A 143 -9.48 -6.21 -12.83
C PHE A 143 -8.03 -5.80 -12.56
N ARG A 144 -7.06 -6.34 -13.31
CA ARG A 144 -5.65 -5.93 -13.18
C ARG A 144 -5.47 -4.44 -13.35
N LYS A 145 -6.12 -3.82 -14.35
CA LYS A 145 -6.09 -2.36 -14.55
C LYS A 145 -6.67 -1.59 -13.36
N THR A 146 -7.80 -2.08 -12.82
CA THR A 146 -8.51 -1.42 -11.71
C THR A 146 -7.76 -1.54 -10.38
N PHE A 147 -7.10 -2.69 -10.13
CA PHE A 147 -6.45 -3.02 -8.86
C PHE A 147 -4.93 -2.84 -8.87
N SER A 148 -4.30 -2.52 -10.01
CA SER A 148 -2.87 -2.11 -10.09
C SER A 148 -2.65 -0.71 -9.51
N LEU A 149 -2.98 -0.55 -8.24
CA LEU A 149 -2.75 0.68 -7.49
C LEU A 149 -1.28 0.75 -7.07
N LYS A 150 -0.65 1.90 -7.27
CA LYS A 150 0.63 2.23 -6.67
C LYS A 150 0.46 2.45 -5.17
N ALA A 151 0.50 1.35 -4.42
CA ALA A 151 0.43 1.35 -2.97
C ALA A 151 1.81 1.58 -2.33
N ILE A 152 1.88 2.48 -1.35
CA ILE A 152 3.05 2.66 -0.48
C ILE A 152 2.60 2.41 0.96
N LEU A 153 3.34 1.55 1.66
CA LEU A 153 3.20 1.35 3.10
C LEU A 153 4.36 2.04 3.82
N LEU A 154 4.05 2.76 4.90
CA LEU A 154 5.01 3.32 5.84
C LEU A 154 4.71 2.84 7.27
N GLY A 155 5.74 2.65 8.09
CA GLY A 155 5.62 2.25 9.49
C GLY A 155 5.90 0.75 9.74
N PRO A 156 5.72 0.27 10.98
CA PRO A 156 5.20 1.02 12.13
C PRO A 156 6.21 2.00 12.76
N TYR A 157 7.50 1.87 12.42
CA TYR A 157 8.56 2.74 12.92
C TYR A 157 9.39 3.29 11.77
N ILE A 158 9.47 4.61 11.69
CA ILE A 158 10.27 5.32 10.68
C ILE A 158 11.66 5.59 11.25
N ASP A 159 12.66 4.88 10.71
CA ASP A 159 14.06 5.04 11.09
C ASP A 159 14.97 5.21 9.87
N PRO A 160 15.07 6.45 9.35
CA PRO A 160 15.87 6.71 8.17
C PRO A 160 17.36 6.61 8.48
N LYS A 161 18.13 6.01 7.56
CA LYS A 161 19.58 6.04 7.63
C LYS A 161 20.11 7.40 7.19
N THR A 162 21.21 7.85 7.78
CA THR A 162 21.88 9.10 7.38
C THR A 162 22.61 8.94 6.06
N PHE A 163 23.16 7.76 5.80
CA PHE A 163 23.90 7.45 4.58
C PHE A 163 23.14 6.46 3.73
N HIS A 164 23.24 6.63 2.41
CA HIS A 164 22.66 5.73 1.44
C HIS A 164 23.61 5.50 0.27
N ASP A 165 23.65 4.26 -0.22
CA ASP A 165 24.38 3.88 -1.42
C ASP A 165 23.73 4.54 -2.64
N ALA A 166 24.48 5.39 -3.35
CA ALA A 166 23.97 6.13 -4.50
C ALA A 166 23.49 5.19 -5.62
N ALA A 167 24.14 4.02 -5.80
CA ALA A 167 23.78 3.05 -6.82
C ALA A 167 22.43 2.36 -6.53
N LYS A 168 21.95 2.40 -5.29
CA LYS A 168 20.70 1.77 -4.84
C LYS A 168 19.55 2.76 -4.67
N ALA A 169 19.72 4.02 -5.08
CA ALA A 169 18.73 5.07 -4.89
C ALA A 169 17.46 4.84 -5.75
N THR A 170 16.37 4.48 -5.09
CA THR A 170 15.04 4.31 -5.70
C THR A 170 14.18 5.56 -5.53
N GLY A 171 13.10 5.65 -6.30
CA GLY A 171 12.08 6.72 -6.14
C GLY A 171 10.96 6.38 -5.16
N VAL A 172 11.04 5.22 -4.49
CA VAL A 172 9.98 4.68 -3.62
C VAL A 172 10.57 4.41 -2.24
N LEU A 173 9.92 4.93 -1.20
CA LEU A 173 10.33 4.69 0.18
C LEU A 173 10.11 3.23 0.57
N LYS A 174 11.06 2.70 1.33
CA LYS A 174 10.86 1.46 2.08
C LYS A 174 9.91 1.71 3.25
N PRO A 175 9.20 0.69 3.76
CA PRO A 175 8.26 0.85 4.87
C PRO A 175 8.87 1.50 6.13
N ASP A 176 10.10 1.14 6.45
CA ASP A 176 10.87 1.68 7.58
C ASP A 176 11.48 3.08 7.31
N GLY A 177 11.37 3.60 6.09
CA GLY A 177 12.02 4.84 5.66
C GLY A 177 13.54 4.77 5.57
N SER A 178 14.16 3.59 5.67
CA SER A 178 15.63 3.44 5.74
C SER A 178 16.37 3.99 4.51
N ASN A 179 15.71 4.10 3.36
CA ASN A 179 16.24 4.67 2.12
C ASN A 179 15.85 6.14 1.89
N LEU A 180 15.30 6.85 2.89
CA LEU A 180 14.81 8.23 2.76
C LEU A 180 15.82 9.17 2.11
N VAL A 181 17.10 9.08 2.49
CA VAL A 181 18.18 9.89 1.89
C VAL A 181 18.32 9.65 0.39
N GLY A 182 18.23 8.39 -0.06
CA GLY A 182 18.27 8.05 -1.47
C GLY A 182 17.09 8.61 -2.25
N VAL A 183 15.88 8.53 -1.68
CA VAL A 183 14.66 9.08 -2.29
C VAL A 183 14.74 10.61 -2.37
N LEU A 184 15.17 11.28 -1.29
CA LEU A 184 15.35 12.74 -1.28
C LEU A 184 16.39 13.21 -2.28
N ALA A 185 17.52 12.51 -2.40
CA ALA A 185 18.55 12.82 -3.39
C ALA A 185 18.03 12.68 -4.82
N ARG A 186 17.27 11.61 -5.09
CA ARG A 186 16.63 11.40 -6.39
C ARG A 186 15.58 12.47 -6.68
N LEU A 187 14.80 12.89 -5.69
CA LEU A 187 13.86 14.01 -5.82
C LEU A 187 14.60 15.30 -6.15
N ALA A 188 15.68 15.63 -5.43
CA ALA A 188 16.49 16.80 -5.70
C ALA A 188 17.04 16.82 -7.15
N LEU A 189 17.39 15.65 -7.69
CA LEU A 189 17.93 15.52 -9.05
C LEU A 189 16.85 15.49 -10.15
N LYS A 190 15.74 14.78 -9.93
CA LYS A 190 14.75 14.47 -10.98
C LYS A 190 13.45 15.27 -10.88
N ALA A 191 13.18 15.86 -9.72
CA ALA A 191 11.99 16.67 -9.46
C ALA A 191 12.33 17.81 -8.47
N PRO A 192 13.28 18.71 -8.82
CA PRO A 192 13.80 19.73 -7.91
C PRO A 192 12.71 20.61 -7.31
N ASP A 193 11.68 20.98 -8.08
CA ASP A 193 10.54 21.75 -7.59
C ASP A 193 9.80 21.05 -6.44
N ALA A 194 9.62 19.73 -6.53
CA ALA A 194 8.97 18.96 -5.47
C ALA A 194 9.86 18.86 -4.23
N TYR A 195 11.18 18.72 -4.43
CA TYR A 195 12.15 18.75 -3.33
C TYR A 195 12.22 20.13 -2.66
N ASP A 196 12.17 21.22 -3.42
CA ASP A 196 12.19 22.57 -2.86
C ASP A 196 10.88 22.93 -2.15
N ARG A 197 9.72 22.46 -2.63
CA ARG A 197 8.47 22.53 -1.87
C ARG A 197 8.58 21.80 -0.52
N LEU A 198 9.15 20.60 -0.52
CA LEU A 198 9.43 19.84 0.71
C LEU A 198 10.30 20.65 1.67
N ARG A 199 11.43 21.18 1.19
CA ARG A 199 12.34 22.00 1.99
C ARG A 199 11.65 23.26 2.52
N ALA A 200 10.82 23.91 1.72
CA ALA A 200 10.10 25.11 2.10
C ALA A 200 9.12 24.83 3.26
N SER A 201 8.38 23.70 3.23
CA SER A 201 7.49 23.30 4.33
C SER A 201 8.24 23.14 5.66
N PHE A 202 9.42 22.50 5.63
CA PHE A 202 10.25 22.35 6.84
C PHE A 202 10.93 23.66 7.26
N ARG A 203 11.32 24.51 6.29
CA ARG A 203 11.95 25.81 6.56
C ARG A 203 11.04 26.75 7.33
N LYS A 204 9.71 26.71 7.07
CA LYS A 204 8.71 27.47 7.85
C LYS A 204 8.73 27.13 9.34
N LYS A 205 9.19 25.93 9.70
CA LYS A 205 9.38 25.46 11.08
C LYS A 205 10.83 25.58 11.57
N GLY A 206 11.65 26.38 10.90
CA GLY A 206 13.05 26.62 11.26
C GLY A 206 14.02 25.49 10.89
N ILE A 207 13.59 24.53 10.07
CA ILE A 207 14.38 23.34 9.71
C ILE A 207 14.84 23.46 8.27
N LYS A 208 16.15 23.55 8.04
CA LYS A 208 16.71 23.53 6.67
C LYS A 208 17.18 22.12 6.32
N LEU A 209 16.53 21.49 5.36
CA LEU A 209 16.94 20.17 4.87
C LEU A 209 17.98 20.30 3.76
N ALA A 210 18.97 19.40 3.76
CA ALA A 210 19.96 19.25 2.71
C ALA A 210 20.25 17.76 2.47
N VAL A 211 20.34 17.38 1.21
CA VAL A 211 20.78 16.05 0.77
C VAL A 211 21.82 16.22 -0.33
N GLY A 212 22.83 15.37 -0.35
CA GLY A 212 23.87 15.45 -1.37
C GLY A 212 24.91 14.35 -1.24
N LEU A 213 25.92 14.43 -2.09
CA LEU A 213 27.08 13.53 -2.04
C LEU A 213 27.96 13.87 -0.84
N ALA A 214 28.39 12.84 -0.12
CA ALA A 214 29.39 12.90 0.93
C ALA A 214 30.69 12.22 0.47
N ARG A 215 31.73 12.27 1.31
CA ARG A 215 33.02 11.62 1.03
C ARG A 215 32.81 10.12 0.75
N GLY A 216 33.52 9.59 -0.24
CA GLY A 216 33.42 8.19 -0.65
C GLY A 216 32.23 7.87 -1.57
N GLY A 217 31.58 8.87 -2.17
CA GLY A 217 30.53 8.65 -3.18
C GLY A 217 29.17 8.21 -2.64
N VAL A 218 29.00 8.21 -1.31
CA VAL A 218 27.71 7.91 -0.67
C VAL A 218 26.84 9.15 -0.59
N LEU A 219 25.52 8.96 -0.64
CA LEU A 219 24.56 10.04 -0.37
C LEU A 219 24.42 10.23 1.13
N ALA A 220 24.34 11.49 1.57
CA ALA A 220 24.08 11.85 2.94
C ALA A 220 22.95 12.89 3.03
N GLY A 221 22.12 12.75 4.06
CA GLY A 221 21.09 13.73 4.38
C GLY A 221 21.30 14.34 5.76
N VAL A 222 21.14 15.65 5.85
CA VAL A 222 21.25 16.43 7.08
C VAL A 222 20.14 17.47 7.18
N ALA A 223 19.85 17.88 8.40
CA ALA A 223 19.00 19.02 8.70
C ALA A 223 19.78 20.04 9.52
N TYR A 224 19.42 21.32 9.41
CA TYR A 224 19.93 22.38 10.26
C TYR A 224 18.78 22.94 11.10
N ILE A 225 18.95 22.92 12.42
CA ILE A 225 17.97 23.42 13.41
C ILE A 225 18.71 24.35 14.36
N GLY A 226 18.30 25.62 14.46
CA GLY A 226 19.01 26.61 15.30
C GLY A 226 20.49 26.79 14.95
N GLY A 227 20.88 26.52 13.70
CA GLY A 227 22.28 26.55 13.25
C GLY A 227 23.05 25.22 13.47
N ALA A 228 22.55 24.31 14.28
CA ALA A 228 23.18 23.01 14.50
C ALA A 228 22.91 22.05 13.33
N LYS A 229 23.96 21.41 12.81
CA LYS A 229 23.88 20.37 11.78
C LYS A 229 23.55 19.02 12.43
N ILE A 230 22.41 18.45 12.07
CA ILE A 230 21.89 17.20 12.61
C ILE A 230 21.76 16.18 11.47
N PRO A 231 22.36 14.98 11.58
CA PRO A 231 22.12 13.89 10.64
C PRO A 231 20.64 13.50 10.57
N ILE A 232 20.10 13.13 9.38
CA ILE A 232 18.68 12.75 9.26
C ILE A 232 18.30 11.60 10.21
N SER A 233 19.20 10.63 10.44
CA SER A 233 18.93 9.52 11.38
C SER A 233 18.85 9.96 12.86
N ARG A 234 19.29 11.19 13.17
CA ARG A 234 19.24 11.78 14.52
C ARG A 234 18.19 12.87 14.65
N LEU A 235 17.37 13.10 13.63
CA LEU A 235 16.22 13.99 13.75
C LEU A 235 15.28 13.50 14.86
N PRO A 236 14.61 14.42 15.58
CA PRO A 236 13.48 14.07 16.43
C PRO A 236 12.49 13.16 15.70
N CYS A 237 11.94 12.17 16.40
CA CYS A 237 11.04 11.17 15.84
C CYS A 237 9.88 11.78 15.05
N SER A 238 9.28 12.85 15.58
CA SER A 238 8.22 13.64 14.93
C SER A 238 8.63 14.17 13.55
N LEU A 239 9.85 14.69 13.42
CA LEU A 239 10.38 15.22 12.17
C LEU A 239 10.79 14.11 11.19
N LYS A 240 11.27 12.96 11.69
CA LYS A 240 11.52 11.77 10.84
C LYS A 240 10.22 11.31 10.19
N ALA A 241 9.16 11.15 10.99
CA ALA A 241 7.84 10.74 10.53
C ALA A 241 7.26 11.75 9.53
N ALA A 242 7.28 13.04 9.87
CA ALA A 242 6.82 14.12 8.98
C ALA A 242 7.55 14.09 7.62
N LEU A 243 8.88 13.92 7.65
CA LEU A 243 9.70 13.94 6.44
C LEU A 243 9.43 12.72 5.56
N ALA A 244 9.32 11.54 6.15
CA ALA A 244 8.99 10.33 5.42
C ALA A 244 7.58 10.39 4.81
N LEU A 245 6.57 10.82 5.57
CA LEU A 245 5.20 10.95 5.10
C LEU A 245 5.07 11.97 3.96
N ALA A 246 5.63 13.16 4.13
CA ALA A 246 5.63 14.18 3.07
C ALA A 246 6.37 13.69 1.80
N THR A 247 7.49 12.99 1.98
CA THR A 247 8.23 12.38 0.86
C THR A 247 7.42 11.28 0.16
N ALA A 248 6.68 10.45 0.90
CA ALA A 248 5.79 9.44 0.32
C ALA A 248 4.65 10.07 -0.47
N VAL A 249 4.05 11.16 0.03
CA VAL A 249 3.03 11.92 -0.72
C VAL A 249 3.60 12.45 -2.03
N ILE A 250 4.82 12.99 -2.03
CA ILE A 250 5.47 13.50 -3.26
C ILE A 250 5.66 12.41 -4.32
N ALA A 251 5.80 11.14 -3.91
CA ALA A 251 5.85 10.02 -4.84
C ALA A 251 4.51 9.75 -5.55
N LYS A 252 3.44 10.47 -5.20
CA LYS A 252 2.09 10.38 -5.76
C LYS A 252 1.56 8.94 -5.82
N PRO A 253 1.49 8.22 -4.68
CA PRO A 253 0.85 6.91 -4.65
C PRO A 253 -0.66 7.04 -4.88
N ASP A 254 -1.28 6.00 -5.42
CA ASP A 254 -2.75 5.89 -5.50
C ASP A 254 -3.32 5.60 -4.10
N LEU A 255 -2.57 4.87 -3.28
CA LEU A 255 -2.91 4.51 -1.90
C LEU A 255 -1.67 4.66 -1.01
N LEU A 256 -1.79 5.52 0.01
CA LEU A 256 -0.81 5.64 1.08
C LEU A 256 -1.34 4.94 2.34
N LEU A 257 -0.69 3.85 2.72
CA LEU A 257 -0.96 3.11 3.95
C LEU A 257 0.06 3.54 5.00
N VAL A 258 -0.41 3.91 6.19
CA VAL A 258 0.48 4.31 7.30
C VAL A 258 0.13 3.48 8.53
N ASP A 259 1.04 2.58 8.87
CA ASP A 259 1.02 1.88 10.15
C ASP A 259 1.55 2.81 11.25
N ASN A 260 0.84 2.86 12.37
CA ASN A 260 1.21 3.67 13.54
C ASN A 260 1.41 5.17 13.22
N PHE A 261 0.45 5.78 12.52
CA PHE A 261 0.51 7.16 12.01
C PHE A 261 0.72 8.20 13.10
N ASP A 262 0.14 7.98 14.28
CA ASP A 262 0.23 8.90 15.41
C ASP A 262 1.49 8.74 16.28
N TYR A 263 2.38 7.83 15.91
CA TYR A 263 3.64 7.65 16.62
C TYR A 263 4.51 8.91 16.52
N CYS A 264 4.84 9.49 17.68
CA CYS A 264 5.58 10.75 17.78
C CYS A 264 4.88 11.96 17.15
N PHE A 265 3.55 11.92 17.00
CA PHE A 265 2.79 13.00 16.38
C PHE A 265 2.58 14.19 17.32
N ASN A 266 2.65 15.41 16.79
CA ASN A 266 2.34 16.65 17.51
C ASN A 266 1.80 17.72 16.54
N GLU A 267 1.39 18.88 17.05
CA GLU A 267 0.82 19.97 16.24
C GLU A 267 1.77 20.44 15.12
N ASN A 268 3.07 20.53 15.38
CA ASN A 268 4.05 20.91 14.36
C ASN A 268 4.08 19.91 13.19
N VAL A 269 3.94 18.61 13.47
CA VAL A 269 3.81 17.57 12.44
C VAL A 269 2.48 17.73 11.69
N ALA A 270 1.37 17.97 12.40
CA ALA A 270 0.06 18.21 11.80
C ALA A 270 0.11 19.35 10.78
N GLU A 271 0.73 20.47 11.15
CA GLU A 271 0.85 21.64 10.28
C GLU A 271 1.70 21.37 9.04
N ILE A 272 2.84 20.68 9.18
CA ILE A 272 3.68 20.29 8.04
C ILE A 272 2.88 19.39 7.10
N LEU A 273 2.23 18.36 7.63
CA LEU A 273 1.58 17.32 6.86
C LEU A 273 0.23 17.73 6.26
N SER A 274 -0.48 18.69 6.86
CA SER A 274 -1.84 19.06 6.43
C SER A 274 -1.93 19.35 4.94
N SER A 275 -0.97 20.10 4.38
CA SER A 275 -0.94 20.38 2.93
C SER A 275 -0.70 19.12 2.10
N TYR A 276 0.21 18.24 2.52
CA TYR A 276 0.53 16.99 1.84
C TYR A 276 -0.63 15.99 1.90
N LEU A 277 -1.30 15.85 3.04
CA LEU A 277 -2.46 14.96 3.15
C LEU A 277 -3.61 15.45 2.27
N ASN A 278 -3.89 16.77 2.27
CA ASN A 278 -4.88 17.35 1.35
C ASN A 278 -4.52 17.11 -0.13
N GLU A 279 -3.23 17.24 -0.48
CA GLU A 279 -2.75 16.95 -1.82
C GLU A 279 -3.00 15.46 -2.18
N GLN A 280 -2.64 14.55 -1.28
CA GLN A 280 -2.80 13.11 -1.48
C GLN A 280 -4.27 12.71 -1.64
N ILE A 281 -5.17 13.17 -0.76
CA ILE A 281 -6.59 12.81 -0.83
C ILE A 281 -7.32 13.39 -2.05
N SER A 282 -6.79 14.46 -2.65
CA SER A 282 -7.39 15.08 -3.85
C SER A 282 -7.29 14.20 -5.10
N ARG A 283 -6.37 13.23 -5.10
CA ARG A 283 -6.08 12.35 -6.25
C ARG A 283 -6.07 10.86 -5.92
N GLY A 284 -5.93 10.52 -4.63
CA GLY A 284 -5.69 9.17 -4.16
C GLY A 284 -6.27 9.00 -2.77
N GLN A 285 -5.80 7.98 -2.06
CA GLN A 285 -6.36 7.59 -0.78
C GLN A 285 -5.28 7.47 0.30
N ILE A 286 -5.67 7.70 1.55
CA ILE A 286 -4.86 7.47 2.75
C ILE A 286 -5.65 6.57 3.69
N VAL A 287 -5.00 5.50 4.17
CA VAL A 287 -5.53 4.66 5.25
C VAL A 287 -4.45 4.57 6.32
N ALA A 288 -4.73 5.13 7.48
CA ALA A 288 -3.74 5.38 8.53
C ALA A 288 -4.20 4.77 9.85
N GLU A 289 -3.36 3.95 10.48
CA GLU A 289 -3.59 3.43 11.82
C GLU A 289 -3.31 4.52 12.86
N ILE A 290 -4.23 4.71 13.81
CA ILE A 290 -4.04 5.58 14.96
C ILE A 290 -4.41 4.88 16.27
N HIS A 291 -3.72 5.22 17.34
CA HIS A 291 -3.98 4.83 18.72
C HIS A 291 -4.79 5.89 19.46
N ARG A 292 -4.68 7.15 19.05
CA ARG A 292 -5.27 8.34 19.64
C ARG A 292 -6.29 8.97 18.70
N PRO A 293 -7.61 8.71 18.90
CA PRO A 293 -8.66 9.23 18.02
C PRO A 293 -8.67 10.77 17.90
N ASP A 294 -8.23 11.48 18.94
CA ASP A 294 -8.13 12.94 18.98
C ASP A 294 -7.17 13.50 17.90
N ILE A 295 -6.18 12.73 17.44
CA ILE A 295 -5.29 13.17 16.36
C ILE A 295 -6.04 13.34 15.03
N ALA A 296 -7.15 12.63 14.83
CA ALA A 296 -7.97 12.84 13.65
C ALA A 296 -8.55 14.26 13.60
N GLU A 297 -8.76 14.93 14.75
CA GLU A 297 -9.31 16.28 14.84
C GLU A 297 -8.33 17.36 14.40
N LEU A 298 -7.02 17.09 14.51
CA LEU A 298 -5.95 18.00 14.06
C LEU A 298 -6.00 18.25 12.55
N PHE A 299 -6.62 17.35 11.78
CA PHE A 299 -6.79 17.48 10.35
C PHE A 299 -8.20 17.97 10.01
N LYS A 300 -8.32 19.25 9.64
CA LYS A 300 -9.56 19.87 9.14
C LYS A 300 -9.84 19.47 7.69
N ILE A 301 -9.91 18.16 7.44
CA ILE A 301 -10.17 17.55 6.14
C ILE A 301 -11.64 17.13 6.10
N GLN A 302 -12.35 17.53 5.03
CA GLN A 302 -13.79 17.28 4.88
C GLN A 302 -14.12 15.79 4.69
N TYR A 303 -13.32 15.08 3.88
CA TYR A 303 -13.57 13.68 3.51
C TYR A 303 -12.70 12.74 4.35
N LYS A 304 -12.99 12.64 5.65
CA LYS A 304 -12.33 11.73 6.58
C LYS A 304 -13.32 10.83 7.31
N SER A 305 -12.89 9.61 7.65
CA SER A 305 -13.63 8.69 8.51
C SER A 305 -12.72 8.05 9.56
N ILE A 306 -13.32 7.55 10.64
CA ILE A 306 -12.66 6.69 11.63
C ILE A 306 -13.34 5.32 11.55
N LEU A 307 -12.56 4.29 11.24
CA LEU A 307 -12.96 2.89 11.20
C LEU A 307 -12.41 2.17 12.43
N SER A 308 -13.29 1.67 13.29
CA SER A 308 -12.90 0.85 14.44
C SER A 308 -12.76 -0.61 14.04
N VAL A 309 -11.61 -1.21 14.33
CA VAL A 309 -11.27 -2.59 14.02
C VAL A 309 -11.23 -3.42 15.29
N SER A 310 -11.83 -4.61 15.25
CA SER A 310 -11.62 -5.63 16.28
C SER A 310 -11.40 -7.00 15.62
N LEU A 311 -10.12 -7.35 15.51
CA LEU A 311 -9.61 -8.63 15.02
C LEU A 311 -8.90 -9.40 16.13
#